data_AF-A0A845JUC7-F1
#
_entry.id   AF-A0A845JUC7-F1
#
_cell.length_a   1.000
_cell.length_b   1.000
_cell.length_c   1.000
_cell.angle_alpha   90.00
_cell.angle_beta   90.00
_cell.angle_gamma   90.00
#
_symmetry.space_group_name_H-M   'P 1'
#
loop_
_entity.id
_entity.type
_entity.pdbx_description
1 polymer ?
#
loop_
_entity_poly.entity_id
_entity_poly.type
_entity_poly.pdbx_seq_one_letter_code
_entity_poly.pdbx_strand_id
1 'polypeptide(L)'
;MIKQLKVGMKATKIGFVTPICMVAATLFTATSLYAGADYPSMSRNVTPMNQTVLEPGWRSSCNSNFVIENLGEKPAEIRITMGKDGIIRDKVDRWDKRGYNLVRSLSFAKQLGKTVDIDDVAMIKNMSKDSKVSLHC
;
A
#
# COMPACT_ATOMS: atom_id res chain seq x y z
N MET A 1 -18.10 -20.68 -41.71
CA MET A 1 -18.33 -19.26 -42.06
C MET A 1 -19.17 -18.62 -40.97
N ILE A 2 -18.56 -17.83 -40.08
CA ILE A 2 -19.26 -17.12 -38.99
C ILE A 2 -18.81 -15.66 -39.05
N LYS A 3 -19.80 -14.75 -39.12
CA LYS A 3 -19.70 -13.32 -39.37
C LYS A 3 -19.00 -12.58 -38.23
N GLN A 4 -18.00 -11.77 -38.57
CA GLN A 4 -17.36 -10.79 -37.69
C GLN A 4 -18.33 -9.66 -37.34
N LEU A 5 -18.59 -9.41 -36.05
CA LEU A 5 -19.33 -8.26 -35.55
C LEU A 5 -18.38 -7.08 -35.38
N LYS A 6 -18.49 -6.09 -36.27
CA LYS A 6 -17.72 -4.83 -36.26
C LYS A 6 -18.47 -3.81 -35.42
N VAL A 7 -18.05 -3.60 -34.17
CA VAL A 7 -18.60 -2.55 -33.30
C VAL A 7 -17.81 -1.26 -33.52
N GLY A 8 -18.43 -0.27 -34.16
CA GLY A 8 -17.88 1.07 -34.36
C GLY A 8 -18.22 2.00 -33.20
N MET A 9 -17.23 2.39 -32.40
CA MET A 9 -17.36 3.45 -31.40
C MET A 9 -17.19 4.82 -32.07
N LYS A 10 -18.26 5.61 -32.07
CA LYS A 10 -18.23 7.04 -32.45
C LYS A 10 -17.76 7.86 -31.25
N ALA A 11 -16.62 8.54 -31.41
CA ALA A 11 -16.12 9.51 -30.45
C ALA A 11 -16.96 10.81 -30.50
N THR A 12 -17.57 11.17 -29.38
CA THR A 12 -18.30 12.44 -29.24
C THR A 12 -17.37 13.47 -28.61
N LYS A 13 -16.92 14.45 -29.41
CA LYS A 13 -16.20 15.65 -28.94
C LYS A 13 -17.21 16.59 -28.30
N ILE A 14 -17.08 16.84 -26.99
CA ILE A 14 -17.79 17.92 -26.31
C ILE A 14 -16.78 19.05 -26.13
N GLY A 15 -16.94 20.09 -26.95
CA GLY A 15 -16.20 21.34 -26.79
C GLY A 15 -16.80 22.15 -25.64
N PHE A 16 -15.97 22.51 -24.66
CA PHE A 16 -16.34 23.47 -23.62
C PHE A 16 -15.68 24.81 -23.98
N VAL A 17 -16.51 25.75 -24.41
CA VAL A 17 -16.17 27.15 -24.62
C VAL A 17 -16.34 27.88 -23.28
N THR A 18 -15.38 28.75 -23.00
CA THR A 18 -15.21 29.61 -21.82
C THR A 18 -16.38 30.58 -21.60
N PRO A 19 -16.47 31.18 -20.39
CA PRO A 19 -16.05 32.58 -20.35
C PRO A 19 -15.22 32.96 -19.12
N ILE A 20 -14.24 33.80 -19.42
CA ILE A 20 -13.44 34.61 -18.51
C ILE A 20 -14.40 35.58 -17.81
N CYS A 21 -14.55 35.43 -16.49
CA CYS A 21 -15.20 36.44 -15.66
C CYS A 21 -14.10 37.26 -14.98
N MET A 22 -13.73 38.37 -15.61
CA MET A 22 -13.06 39.48 -14.94
C MET A 22 -14.09 40.27 -14.14
N VAL A 23 -13.57 41.05 -13.17
CA VAL A 23 -14.21 42.13 -12.43
C VAL A 23 -14.90 41.71 -11.13
N ALA A 24 -14.22 41.93 -10.00
CA ALA A 24 -14.50 43.09 -9.14
C ALA A 24 -13.69 42.97 -7.85
N ALA A 25 -12.72 43.86 -7.68
CA ALA A 25 -12.12 44.14 -6.39
C ALA A 25 -13.16 44.85 -5.51
N THR A 26 -13.58 44.20 -4.44
CA THR A 26 -14.27 44.86 -3.32
C THR A 26 -13.57 44.47 -2.03
N LEU A 27 -12.88 45.47 -1.47
CA LEU A 27 -12.33 45.49 -0.12
C LEU A 27 -13.49 45.33 0.88
N PHE A 28 -13.55 44.18 1.54
CA PHE A 28 -14.27 44.03 2.80
C PHE A 28 -13.25 43.68 3.88
N THR A 29 -12.88 44.69 4.66
CA THR A 29 -12.27 44.52 5.98
C THR A 29 -13.33 43.96 6.92
N ALA A 30 -13.28 42.65 7.15
CA ALA A 30 -14.01 42.01 8.24
C ALA A 30 -13.00 41.21 9.08
N THR A 31 -12.68 41.77 10.23
CA THR A 31 -11.98 41.12 11.34
C THR A 31 -12.77 39.89 11.78
N SER A 32 -12.40 38.71 11.29
CA SER A 32 -12.88 37.44 11.82
C SER A 32 -11.82 36.85 12.73
N LEU A 33 -12.09 37.02 14.03
CA LEU A 33 -11.66 36.19 15.15
C LEU A 33 -10.78 34.98 14.81
N TYR A 34 -9.61 34.98 15.45
CA TYR A 34 -8.79 33.80 15.73
C TYR A 34 -9.68 32.65 16.23
N ALA A 35 -10.00 31.72 15.34
CA ALA A 35 -10.28 30.34 15.72
C ALA A 35 -9.00 29.56 15.40
N GLY A 36 -8.00 29.71 16.26
CA GLY A 36 -6.95 28.70 16.39
C GLY A 36 -7.64 27.43 16.88
N ALA A 37 -8.11 26.62 15.93
CA ALA A 37 -8.37 25.23 16.21
C ALA A 37 -7.00 24.61 16.50
N ASP A 38 -6.61 24.64 17.77
CA ASP A 38 -5.65 23.72 18.35
C ASP A 38 -6.27 22.33 18.18
N TYR A 39 -6.13 21.78 16.97
CA TYR A 39 -6.28 20.35 16.79
C TYR A 39 -5.24 19.74 17.72
N PRO A 40 -5.60 18.79 18.60
CA PRO A 40 -4.58 18.05 19.30
C PRO A 40 -3.70 17.44 18.22
N SER A 41 -2.48 17.97 18.11
CA SER A 41 -1.41 17.27 17.43
C SER A 41 -1.27 16.00 18.26
N MET A 42 -1.95 14.93 17.82
CA MET A 42 -1.48 13.60 18.11
C MET A 42 -0.04 13.62 17.60
N SER A 43 0.89 13.87 18.52
CA SER A 43 2.23 13.38 18.34
C SER A 43 2.01 11.92 18.05
N ARG A 44 2.11 11.56 16.76
CA ARG A 44 2.48 10.19 16.43
C ARG A 44 3.78 10.04 17.19
N ASN A 45 3.71 9.38 18.35
CA ASN A 45 4.84 8.65 18.86
C ASN A 45 5.24 7.79 17.68
N VAL A 46 6.17 8.31 16.88
CA VAL A 46 6.90 7.54 15.89
C VAL A 46 7.78 6.68 16.79
N THR A 47 7.18 5.60 17.30
CA THR A 47 7.94 4.45 17.75
C THR A 47 8.92 4.18 16.61
N PRO A 48 10.22 4.06 16.89
CA PRO A 48 11.20 3.77 15.85
C PRO A 48 10.68 2.53 15.11
N MET A 49 10.18 2.74 13.89
CA MET A 49 9.66 1.65 13.08
C MET A 49 10.82 0.69 12.94
N ASN A 50 10.60 -0.57 13.27
CA ASN A 50 11.67 -1.55 13.33
C ASN A 50 12.01 -1.95 11.89
N GLN A 51 12.70 -1.03 11.20
CA GLN A 51 13.00 -1.14 9.79
C GLN A 51 14.16 -2.10 9.62
N THR A 52 13.93 -3.19 8.91
CA THR A 52 14.95 -4.19 8.58
C THR A 52 15.10 -4.27 7.08
N VAL A 53 16.32 -4.12 6.58
CA VAL A 53 16.62 -4.35 5.15
C VAL A 53 16.96 -5.83 4.96
N LEU A 54 16.23 -6.49 4.07
CA LEU A 54 16.41 -7.89 3.70
C LEU A 54 17.18 -7.97 2.39
N GLU A 55 18.43 -8.43 2.48
CA GLU A 55 19.23 -8.82 1.31
C GLU A 55 18.62 -10.06 0.62
N PRO A 56 18.97 -10.32 -0.66
CA PRO A 56 18.62 -11.56 -1.36
C PRO A 56 18.85 -12.82 -0.51
N GLY A 57 17.80 -13.62 -0.32
CA GLY A 57 17.83 -14.85 0.47
C GLY A 57 17.64 -14.68 1.98
N TRP A 58 17.69 -13.46 2.52
CA TRP A 58 17.53 -13.19 3.95
C TRP A 58 16.06 -13.28 4.38
N ARG A 59 15.86 -13.44 5.69
CA ARG A 59 14.54 -13.53 6.31
C ARG A 59 14.47 -12.72 7.61
N SER A 60 13.27 -12.24 7.94
CA SER A 60 12.96 -11.58 9.21
C SER A 60 11.54 -11.92 9.65
N SER A 61 11.19 -11.50 10.87
CA SER A 61 9.96 -11.82 11.57
C SER A 61 9.17 -10.58 11.95
N CYS A 62 7.87 -10.56 11.68
CA CYS A 62 6.95 -9.55 12.21
C CYS A 62 5.83 -10.23 12.99
N ASN A 63 5.60 -9.78 14.23
CA ASN A 63 4.46 -10.16 15.07
C ASN A 63 3.29 -9.15 14.98
N SER A 64 3.44 -8.11 14.16
CA SER A 64 2.46 -7.05 13.90
C SER A 64 2.12 -6.99 12.41
N ASN A 65 1.21 -6.09 12.04
CA ASN A 65 1.02 -5.72 10.64
C ASN A 65 2.33 -5.14 10.09
N PHE A 66 2.65 -5.45 8.84
CA PHE A 66 3.93 -5.07 8.26
C PHE A 66 3.80 -4.52 6.85
N VAL A 67 4.76 -3.69 6.48
CA VAL A 67 4.89 -3.12 5.13
C VAL A 67 6.20 -3.60 4.53
N ILE A 68 6.12 -3.99 3.26
CA ILE A 68 7.27 -4.42 2.47
C ILE A 68 7.45 -3.41 1.34
N GLU A 69 8.62 -2.80 1.28
CA GLU A 69 9.00 -1.86 0.23
C GLU A 69 10.17 -2.42 -0.57
N ASN A 70 10.05 -2.38 -1.90
CA ASN A 70 11.14 -2.81 -2.77
C ASN A 70 12.10 -1.64 -3.03
N LEU A 71 13.36 -1.81 -2.63
CA LEU A 71 14.42 -0.83 -2.82
C LEU A 71 15.22 -1.07 -4.12
N GLY A 72 14.90 -2.14 -4.86
CA GLY A 72 15.58 -2.55 -6.08
C GLY A 72 14.92 -2.02 -7.36
N GLU A 73 15.71 -1.96 -8.43
CA GLU A 73 15.22 -1.61 -9.77
C GLU A 73 14.47 -2.75 -10.48
N LYS A 74 14.51 -3.96 -9.92
CA LYS A 74 13.76 -5.10 -10.44
C LYS A 74 12.66 -5.48 -9.46
N PRO A 75 11.61 -6.19 -9.93
CA PRO A 75 10.59 -6.68 -9.02
C PRO A 75 11.18 -7.62 -7.98
N ALA A 76 10.79 -7.44 -6.72
CA ALA A 76 11.19 -8.31 -5.64
C ALA A 76 10.17 -9.44 -5.44
N GLU A 77 10.65 -10.68 -5.33
CA GLU A 77 9.85 -11.84 -4.96
C GLU A 77 9.95 -12.08 -3.46
N ILE A 78 8.80 -12.15 -2.80
CA ILE A 78 8.70 -12.32 -1.36
C ILE A 78 7.93 -13.59 -1.04
N ARG A 79 8.41 -14.34 -0.05
CA ARG A 79 7.66 -15.43 0.57
C ARG A 79 7.32 -15.04 2.00
N ILE A 80 6.03 -15.04 2.31
CA ILE A 80 5.50 -14.81 3.65
C ILE A 80 4.95 -16.14 4.15
N THR A 81 5.48 -16.64 5.26
CA THR A 81 4.99 -17.84 5.92
C THR A 81 4.30 -17.45 7.23
N MET A 82 3.09 -17.95 7.45
CA MET A 82 2.28 -17.75 8.64
C MET A 82 1.86 -19.14 9.16
N GLY A 83 2.28 -19.48 10.37
CA GLY A 83 2.03 -20.80 10.96
C GLY A 83 2.63 -21.95 10.15
N LYS A 84 1.98 -23.13 10.20
CA LYS A 84 2.47 -24.36 9.57
C LYS A 84 2.17 -24.45 8.07
N ASP A 85 0.98 -23.98 7.66
CA ASP A 85 0.45 -24.22 6.31
C ASP A 85 0.16 -22.93 5.52
N GLY A 86 0.29 -21.75 6.15
CA GLY A 86 0.07 -20.47 5.51
C GLY A 86 1.30 -20.02 4.74
N ILE A 87 1.28 -20.10 3.42
CA ILE A 87 2.35 -19.55 2.56
C ILE A 87 1.72 -18.61 1.54
N ILE A 88 2.14 -17.35 1.57
CA ILE A 88 1.83 -16.35 0.54
C ILE A 88 3.12 -16.09 -0.24
N ARG A 89 3.01 -16.13 -1.57
CA ARG A 89 4.05 -15.65 -2.46
C ARG A 89 3.54 -14.39 -3.12
N ASP A 90 4.30 -13.32 -2.98
CA ASP A 90 3.94 -12.04 -3.60
C ASP A 90 5.13 -11.45 -4.33
N LYS A 91 4.84 -10.54 -5.26
CA LYS A 91 5.80 -9.84 -6.08
C LYS A 91 5.59 -8.34 -5.90
N VAL A 92 6.58 -7.64 -5.36
CA VAL A 92 6.54 -6.20 -5.17
C VAL A 92 7.28 -5.55 -6.34
N ASP A 93 6.60 -4.71 -7.10
CA ASP A 93 7.21 -4.05 -8.26
C ASP A 93 8.30 -3.07 -7.84
N ARG A 94 9.06 -2.58 -8.82
CA ARG A 94 10.16 -1.64 -8.58
C ARG A 94 9.66 -0.38 -7.86
N TRP A 95 10.33 0.01 -6.78
CA TRP A 95 9.99 1.18 -5.95
C TRP A 95 8.56 1.18 -5.37
N ASP A 96 7.89 0.02 -5.41
CA ASP A 96 6.55 -0.12 -4.88
C ASP A 96 6.58 -0.65 -3.44
N LYS A 97 5.45 -0.49 -2.74
CA LYS A 97 5.26 -0.97 -1.38
C LYS A 97 3.93 -1.69 -1.21
N ARG A 98 3.94 -2.75 -0.41
CA ARG A 98 2.74 -3.51 -0.04
C ARG A 98 2.58 -3.63 1.46
N GLY A 99 1.40 -3.30 1.95
CA GLY A 99 1.00 -3.49 3.34
C GLY A 99 0.27 -4.82 3.52
N TYR A 100 0.59 -5.52 4.60
CA TYR A 100 -0.03 -6.78 4.98
C TYR A 100 -0.65 -6.65 6.36
N ASN A 101 -1.91 -7.06 6.46
CA ASN A 101 -2.61 -7.14 7.73
C ASN A 101 -2.53 -8.58 8.23
N LEU A 102 -1.73 -8.80 9.28
CA LEU A 102 -1.43 -10.13 9.81
C LEU A 102 -2.70 -10.78 10.37
N VAL A 103 -3.44 -10.06 11.21
CA VAL A 103 -4.68 -10.54 11.85
C VAL A 103 -5.71 -10.97 10.81
N ARG A 104 -5.90 -10.16 9.76
CA ARG A 104 -6.82 -10.47 8.66
C ARG A 104 -6.35 -11.69 7.86
N SER A 105 -5.05 -11.79 7.61
CA SER A 105 -4.47 -12.90 6.84
C SER A 105 -4.56 -14.22 7.60
N LEU A 106 -4.29 -14.22 8.91
CA LEU A 106 -4.46 -15.37 9.79
C LEU A 106 -5.94 -15.79 9.88
N SER A 107 -6.85 -14.81 10.04
CA SER A 107 -8.30 -15.09 10.07
C SER A 107 -8.79 -15.76 8.79
N PHE A 108 -8.34 -15.27 7.64
CA PHE A 108 -8.69 -15.86 6.34
C PHE A 108 -8.09 -17.27 6.17
N ALA A 109 -6.82 -17.47 6.55
CA ALA A 109 -6.18 -18.78 6.51
C ALA A 109 -6.92 -19.79 7.40
N LYS A 110 -7.35 -19.40 8.60
CA LYS A 110 -8.16 -20.24 9.51
C LYS A 110 -9.51 -20.60 8.90
N GLN A 111 -10.19 -19.65 8.23
CA GLN A 111 -11.46 -19.91 7.52
C GLN A 111 -11.28 -20.91 6.37
N LEU A 112 -10.11 -20.95 5.75
CA LEU A 112 -9.75 -21.94 4.72
C LEU A 112 -9.29 -23.29 5.30
N GLY A 113 -9.44 -23.50 6.62
CA GLY A 113 -9.07 -24.75 7.29
C GLY A 113 -7.56 -24.93 7.48
N LYS A 114 -6.76 -23.87 7.37
CA LYS A 114 -5.32 -23.92 7.66
C LYS A 114 -5.09 -23.93 9.17
N THR A 115 -4.05 -24.65 9.60
CA THR A 115 -3.62 -24.67 11.00
C THR A 115 -2.75 -23.44 11.26
N VAL A 116 -3.37 -22.36 11.74
CA VAL A 116 -2.74 -21.10 12.12
C VAL A 116 -3.30 -20.64 13.47
N ASP A 117 -2.40 -20.20 14.35
CA ASP A 117 -2.73 -19.54 15.61
C ASP A 117 -2.85 -18.02 15.40
N ILE A 118 -3.63 -17.34 16.23
CA ILE A 118 -3.70 -15.87 16.27
C ILE A 118 -2.38 -15.28 16.75
N ASP A 119 -1.64 -16.02 17.58
CA ASP A 119 -0.31 -15.63 18.08
C ASP A 119 0.82 -15.98 17.10
N ASP A 120 0.50 -16.49 15.90
CA ASP A 120 1.51 -16.82 14.90
C ASP A 120 2.24 -15.57 14.36
N VAL A 121 3.55 -15.70 14.25
CA VAL A 121 4.44 -14.66 13.70
C VAL A 121 4.58 -14.84 12.19
N ALA A 122 4.56 -13.74 11.44
CA ALA A 122 4.88 -13.78 10.01
C ALA A 122 6.39 -13.89 9.80
N MET A 123 6.81 -14.91 9.06
CA MET A 123 8.16 -15.05 8.53
C MET A 123 8.22 -14.48 7.11
N ILE A 124 8.98 -13.42 6.91
CA ILE A 124 9.16 -12.79 5.61
C ILE A 124 10.54 -13.16 5.08
N LYS A 125 10.61 -13.78 3.90
CA LYS A 125 11.85 -14.11 3.20
C LYS A 125 11.92 -13.42 1.85
N ASN A 126 13.03 -12.73 1.59
CA ASN A 126 13.34 -12.18 0.28
C ASN A 126 13.84 -13.31 -0.63
N MET A 127 13.05 -13.70 -1.62
CA MET A 127 13.37 -14.74 -2.61
C MET A 127 14.03 -14.18 -3.87
N SER A 128 14.12 -12.86 -3.99
CA SER A 128 14.77 -12.18 -5.11
C SER A 128 16.26 -12.52 -5.17
N LYS A 129 16.84 -12.47 -6.37
CA LYS A 129 18.29 -12.69 -6.56
C LYS A 129 19.11 -11.41 -6.41
N ASP A 130 18.51 -10.27 -6.72
CA ASP A 130 19.21 -9.00 -6.96
C ASP A 130 18.46 -7.76 -6.44
N SER A 131 17.32 -7.94 -5.77
CA SER A 131 16.54 -6.83 -5.21
C SER A 131 16.58 -6.87 -3.68
N LYS A 132 16.85 -5.72 -3.08
CA LYS A 132 16.78 -5.52 -1.62
C LYS A 132 15.40 -5.03 -1.22
N VAL A 133 14.97 -5.41 -0.03
CA VAL A 133 13.60 -5.15 0.43
C VAL A 133 13.65 -4.56 1.82
N SER A 134 12.98 -3.43 2.03
CA SER A 134 12.76 -2.87 3.37
C SER A 134 11.51 -3.50 3.98
N LEU A 135 11.64 -4.00 5.19
CA LEU A 135 10.56 -4.54 5.99
C LEU A 135 10.31 -3.61 7.17
N HIS A 136 9.07 -3.20 7.34
CA HIS A 136 8.62 -2.40 8.48
C HIS A 136 7.57 -3.20 9.25
N CYS A 137 7.93 -3.67 10.43
CA CYS A 137 6.99 -4.05 11.48
C CYS A 137 6.83 -2.84 12.45
#